data_AF-A0A0P4R1I6-F1
#
_entry.id   AF-A0A0P4R1I6-F1
#
_cell.length_a   1.000
_cell.length_b   1.000
_cell.length_c   1.000
_cell.angle_alpha   90.00
_cell.angle_beta   90.00
_cell.angle_gamma   90.00
#
_symmetry.space_group_name_H-M   'P 1'
#
loop_
_entity.id
_entity.type
_entity.pdbx_description
1 polymer ?
#
loop_
_entity_poly.entity_id
_entity_poly.type
_entity_poly.pdbx_seq_one_letter_code
_entity_poly.pdbx_strand_id
1 'polypeptide(L)'
;MIQLRAHPDNPWVGKVDEAAECSPRVLDALRQPLESGHVVVARAAGMMRMPARILLALAANPCPCGRHGTTSGGCECRPSSIRRYRARLSGPLMDRVDLRIAVEPVARAELIALGRGTETTAAVAERVRTARERAAARFAGTPWHTNSEVPGHELRTRWQVHPGALAQAERDLECGLLTARGLDRVLRVAWTAADLAGRDRPTKEDVNWALELRTGVRRGALTTAAGGGKHQETATARSPHKQGQP
;
A
#
# COMPACT_ATOMS: atom_id res chain seq x y z
N MET A 1 -26.07 -20.63 16.91
CA MET A 1 -24.92 -21.18 16.17
C MET A 1 -24.71 -20.30 14.94
N ILE A 2 -23.87 -19.26 15.02
CA ILE A 2 -23.64 -18.34 13.91
C ILE A 2 -22.79 -19.08 12.87
N GLN A 3 -23.43 -19.61 11.82
CA GLN A 3 -22.72 -20.11 10.65
C GLN A 3 -22.16 -18.90 9.89
N LEU A 4 -20.92 -18.53 10.20
CA LEU A 4 -20.13 -17.64 9.36
C LEU A 4 -19.74 -18.41 8.09
N ARG A 5 -20.60 -18.38 7.07
CA ARG A 5 -20.24 -18.87 5.74
C ARG A 5 -19.34 -17.83 5.07
N ALA A 6 -18.03 -17.99 5.22
CA ALA A 6 -17.07 -17.37 4.32
C ALA A 6 -17.20 -18.07 2.95
N HIS A 7 -17.43 -17.32 1.87
CA HIS A 7 -17.24 -17.89 0.53
C HIS A 7 -15.74 -18.15 0.34
N PRO A 8 -15.32 -19.34 -0.15
CA PRO A 8 -13.89 -19.68 -0.27
C PRO A 8 -13.09 -18.64 -1.07
N ASP A 9 -13.76 -17.95 -2.00
CA ASP A 9 -13.15 -16.98 -2.92
C ASP A 9 -13.19 -15.51 -2.44
N ASN A 10 -13.92 -15.19 -1.36
CA ASN A 10 -14.02 -13.82 -0.86
C ASN A 10 -13.53 -13.71 0.59
N PRO A 11 -12.36 -13.07 0.84
CA PRO A 11 -11.90 -12.83 2.19
C PRO A 11 -12.81 -11.82 2.90
N TRP A 12 -12.96 -11.97 4.21
CA TRP A 12 -13.65 -10.97 5.03
C TRP A 12 -12.84 -9.68 5.05
N VAL A 13 -13.50 -8.52 5.00
CA VAL A 13 -12.81 -7.25 5.21
C VAL A 13 -12.86 -6.90 6.70
N GLY A 14 -11.69 -6.83 7.33
CA GLY A 14 -11.53 -6.36 8.70
C GLY A 14 -10.97 -4.94 8.71
N LYS A 15 -11.53 -4.06 9.54
CA LYS A 15 -11.00 -2.71 9.77
C LYS A 15 -10.65 -2.56 11.25
N VAL A 16 -9.46 -2.02 11.53
CA VAL A 16 -9.10 -1.52 12.86
C VAL A 16 -8.78 -0.04 12.72
N ASP A 17 -9.64 0.79 13.29
CA ASP A 17 -9.36 2.22 13.44
C ASP A 17 -8.49 2.44 14.67
N GLU A 18 -7.69 3.51 14.64
CA GLU A 18 -6.78 3.87 15.74
C GLU A 18 -5.92 2.68 16.21
N ALA A 19 -5.36 1.92 15.27
CA ALA A 19 -4.66 0.66 15.56
C ALA A 19 -3.54 0.83 16.58
N ALA A 20 -2.86 1.99 16.62
CA ALA A 20 -1.83 2.27 17.61
C ALA A 20 -2.38 2.49 19.05
N GLU A 21 -3.69 2.66 19.24
CA GLU A 21 -4.33 2.67 20.56
C GLU A 21 -4.83 1.28 20.99
N CYS A 22 -4.92 0.34 20.06
CA CYS A 22 -5.27 -1.04 20.38
C CYS A 22 -4.20 -1.71 21.24
N SER A 23 -4.62 -2.63 22.10
CA SER A 23 -3.67 -3.41 22.88
C SER A 23 -2.72 -4.21 21.97
N PRO A 24 -1.41 -4.24 22.24
CA PRO A 24 -0.45 -5.00 21.43
C PRO A 24 -0.83 -6.48 21.30
N ARG A 25 -1.40 -7.07 22.37
CA ARG A 25 -1.87 -8.46 22.36
C ARG A 25 -2.95 -8.73 21.32
N VAL A 26 -3.90 -7.82 21.14
CA VAL A 26 -4.96 -7.94 20.12
C VAL A 26 -4.36 -7.84 18.72
N LEU A 27 -3.46 -6.89 18.50
CA LEU A 27 -2.77 -6.72 17.22
C LEU A 27 -1.90 -7.92 16.85
N ASP A 28 -1.15 -8.47 17.81
CA ASP A 28 -0.31 -9.63 17.58
C ASP A 28 -1.15 -10.90 17.32
N ALA A 29 -2.35 -11.01 17.90
CA ALA A 29 -3.27 -12.11 17.61
C ALA A 29 -3.74 -12.12 16.14
N LEU A 30 -3.74 -10.97 15.44
CA LEU A 30 -4.08 -10.90 14.02
C LEU A 30 -3.03 -11.56 13.11
N ARG A 31 -1.81 -11.82 13.61
CA ARG A 31 -0.73 -12.41 12.82
C ARG A 31 -1.08 -13.80 12.28
N GLN A 32 -1.70 -14.65 13.08
CA GLN A 32 -2.07 -16.02 12.66
C GLN A 32 -3.12 -16.00 11.54
N PRO A 33 -4.25 -15.26 11.64
CA PRO A 33 -5.18 -15.07 10.53
C PRO A 33 -4.50 -14.58 9.25
N LEU A 34 -3.64 -13.57 9.34
CA LEU A 34 -2.97 -12.95 8.19
C LEU A 34 -1.98 -13.89 7.47
N GLU A 35 -1.43 -14.88 8.17
CA GLU A 35 -0.47 -15.82 7.60
C GLU A 35 -1.11 -17.12 7.14
N SER A 36 -1.98 -17.68 7.97
CA SER A 36 -2.49 -19.04 7.78
C SER A 36 -3.91 -19.08 7.22
N GLY A 37 -4.61 -17.94 7.21
CA GLY A 37 -6.00 -17.86 6.78
C GLY A 37 -6.97 -18.64 7.69
N HIS A 38 -6.53 -19.05 8.88
CA HIS A 38 -7.36 -19.74 9.87
C HIS A 38 -6.92 -19.39 11.30
N VAL A 39 -7.79 -19.68 12.26
CA VAL A 39 -7.48 -19.60 13.69
C VAL A 39 -7.77 -20.95 14.34
N VAL A 40 -6.99 -21.26 15.37
CA VAL A 40 -7.17 -22.47 16.16
C VAL A 40 -7.64 -22.05 17.55
N VAL A 41 -8.84 -22.46 17.92
CA VAL A 41 -9.44 -22.17 19.23
C VAL A 41 -9.35 -23.44 20.07
N ALA A 42 -8.48 -23.41 21.09
CA ALA A 42 -8.38 -24.46 22.09
C ALA A 42 -9.21 -24.10 23.34
N ARG A 43 -10.05 -25.05 23.79
CA ARG A 43 -10.88 -24.97 25.00
C ARG A 43 -10.83 -26.31 25.73
N ALA A 44 -11.33 -26.36 26.96
CA ALA A 44 -11.33 -27.58 27.77
C ALA A 44 -12.01 -28.78 27.06
N ALA A 45 -13.03 -28.52 26.25
CA ALA A 45 -13.77 -29.54 25.49
C ALA A 45 -13.12 -29.93 24.14
N GLY A 46 -11.96 -29.36 23.78
CA GLY A 46 -11.23 -29.70 22.55
C GLY A 46 -10.69 -28.52 21.76
N MET A 47 -10.24 -28.81 20.54
CA MET A 47 -9.62 -27.85 19.62
C MET A 47 -10.44 -27.75 18.33
N MET A 48 -10.70 -26.52 17.88
CA MET A 48 -11.43 -26.25 16.65
C MET A 48 -10.65 -25.31 15.74
N ARG A 49 -10.53 -25.68 14.46
CA ARG A 49 -9.92 -24.85 13.41
C ARG A 49 -11.01 -24.12 12.64
N MET A 50 -10.95 -22.78 12.62
CA MET A 50 -11.94 -21.94 11.94
C MET A 50 -11.28 -21.13 10.82
N PRO A 51 -11.92 -21.00 9.64
CA PRO A 51 -11.39 -20.15 8.57
C PRO A 51 -11.41 -18.67 8.98
N ALA A 52 -10.34 -17.95 8.65
CA ALA A 52 -10.12 -16.55 9.01
C ALA A 52 -9.31 -15.84 7.92
N ARG A 53 -9.65 -16.07 6.64
CA ARG A 53 -9.06 -15.34 5.52
C ARG A 53 -9.63 -13.92 5.51
N ILE A 54 -8.77 -12.93 5.80
CA ILE A 54 -9.18 -11.53 5.89
C ILE A 54 -8.32 -10.62 5.01
N LEU A 55 -8.93 -9.59 4.44
CA LEU A 55 -8.26 -8.37 4.00
C LEU A 55 -8.34 -7.37 5.15
N LEU A 56 -7.19 -6.98 5.71
CA LEU A 56 -7.13 -6.11 6.88
C LEU A 56 -6.74 -4.69 6.50
N ALA A 57 -7.57 -3.72 6.90
CA ALA A 57 -7.26 -2.30 6.85
C ALA A 57 -6.93 -1.78 8.26
N LEU A 58 -5.74 -1.22 8.43
CA LEU A 58 -5.30 -0.58 9.67
C LEU A 58 -5.19 0.93 9.44
N ALA A 59 -5.86 1.72 10.27
CA ALA A 59 -5.66 3.16 10.34
C ALA A 59 -4.97 3.52 11.65
N ALA A 60 -3.97 4.40 11.59
CA ALA A 60 -3.28 4.90 12.78
C ALA A 60 -2.72 6.29 12.51
N ASN A 61 -2.71 7.11 13.55
CA ASN A 61 -2.09 8.44 13.49
C ASN A 61 -0.56 8.33 13.32
N PRO A 62 0.11 9.34 12.74
CA PRO A 62 1.56 9.32 12.60
C PRO A 62 2.31 9.49 13.94
N CYS A 63 1.62 10.04 14.95
CA CYS A 63 2.07 10.26 16.33
C CYS A 63 0.85 10.43 17.26
N PRO A 64 1.02 10.51 18.60
CA PRO A 64 -0.11 10.69 19.53
C PRO A 64 -0.95 11.94 19.31
N CYS A 65 -0.36 13.04 18.81
CA CYS A 65 -1.10 14.28 18.55
C CYS A 65 -1.67 14.38 17.13
N GLY A 66 -1.42 13.39 16.26
CA GLY A 66 -1.90 13.33 14.87
C GLY A 66 -1.19 14.25 13.86
N ARG A 67 -0.38 15.21 14.29
CA ARG A 67 0.17 16.28 13.44
C ARG A 67 1.58 16.05 12.90
N HIS A 68 2.18 14.88 13.17
CA HIS A 68 3.56 14.63 12.75
C HIS A 68 3.65 14.41 11.24
N GLY A 69 4.41 15.26 10.54
CA GLY A 69 4.63 15.15 9.10
C GLY A 69 3.52 15.75 8.24
N THR A 70 2.50 16.38 8.83
CA THR A 70 1.45 17.08 8.10
C THR A 70 1.94 18.44 7.58
N THR A 71 1.50 18.83 6.39
CA THR A 71 1.80 20.14 5.76
C THR A 71 1.37 21.35 6.59
N SER A 72 0.33 21.21 7.42
CA SER A 72 -0.12 22.26 8.36
C SER A 72 0.84 22.51 9.53
N GLY A 73 1.86 21.67 9.72
CA GLY A 73 2.79 21.77 10.85
C GLY A 73 2.14 21.55 12.23
N GLY A 74 2.86 21.92 13.30
CA GLY A 74 2.30 21.98 14.66
C GLY A 74 2.43 20.71 15.51
N CYS A 75 3.29 19.75 15.13
CA CYS A 75 3.60 18.62 15.99
C CYS A 75 4.59 18.98 17.10
N GLU A 76 4.15 18.92 18.35
CA GLU A 76 5.00 19.17 19.53
C GLU A 76 5.50 17.87 20.20
N CYS A 77 5.16 16.71 19.63
CA CYS A 77 5.60 15.43 20.19
C CYS A 77 7.12 15.28 20.12
N ARG A 78 7.74 14.96 21.25
CA ARG A 78 9.17 14.60 21.31
C ARG A 78 9.47 13.41 20.38
N PRO A 79 10.64 13.34 19.73
CA PRO A 79 11.01 12.21 18.87
C PRO A 79 10.89 10.84 19.53
N SER A 80 11.20 10.73 20.83
CA SER A 80 11.05 9.51 21.61
C SER A 80 9.58 9.08 21.77
N SER A 81 8.65 10.03 21.92
CA SER A 81 7.21 9.78 21.99
C SER A 81 6.68 9.24 20.65
N ILE A 82 7.10 9.86 19.54
CA ILE A 82 6.73 9.42 18.19
C ILE A 82 7.23 8.00 17.92
N ARG A 83 8.51 7.71 18.22
CA ARG A 83 9.08 6.37 18.06
C ARG A 83 8.33 5.34 18.91
N ARG A 84 8.06 5.65 20.18
CA ARG A 84 7.31 4.75 21.09
C ARG A 84 5.89 4.49 20.59
N TYR A 85 5.22 5.52 20.07
CA TYR A 85 3.88 5.40 19.51
C TYR A 85 3.86 4.47 18.30
N ARG A 86 4.73 4.71 17.33
CA ARG A 86 4.86 3.88 16.13
C ARG A 86 5.26 2.44 16.45
N ALA A 87 6.08 2.25 17.49
CA ALA A 87 6.49 0.92 17.95
C ALA A 87 5.34 0.08 18.55
N ARG A 88 4.17 0.67 18.85
CA ARG A 88 2.97 -0.09 19.24
C ARG A 88 2.46 -0.98 18.10
N LEU A 89 2.72 -0.59 16.85
CA LEU A 89 2.55 -1.46 15.70
C LEU A 89 3.81 -2.31 15.55
N SER A 90 3.75 -3.56 16.01
CA SER A 90 4.92 -4.44 16.09
C SER A 90 5.54 -4.67 14.70
N GLY A 91 6.88 -4.75 14.64
CA GLY A 91 7.59 -5.11 13.41
C GLY A 91 7.04 -6.38 12.75
N PRO A 92 6.82 -7.48 13.51
CA PRO A 92 6.17 -8.67 12.98
C PRO A 92 4.80 -8.38 12.34
N LEU A 93 3.91 -7.61 12.97
CA LEU A 93 2.64 -7.25 12.33
C LEU A 93 2.88 -6.47 11.02
N MET A 94 3.75 -5.47 11.07
CA MET A 94 4.04 -4.60 9.93
C MET A 94 4.75 -5.31 8.76
N ASP A 95 5.35 -6.47 9.00
CA ASP A 95 5.88 -7.37 7.97
C ASP A 95 4.79 -8.15 7.21
N ARG A 96 3.58 -8.19 7.76
CA ARG A 96 2.39 -8.80 7.14
C ARG A 96 1.51 -7.79 6.40
N VAL A 97 1.81 -6.49 6.52
CA VAL A 97 1.09 -5.41 5.85
C VAL A 97 1.67 -5.19 4.45
N ASP A 98 0.93 -5.50 3.39
CA ASP A 98 1.43 -5.35 2.02
C ASP A 98 1.60 -3.87 1.62
N LEU A 99 0.66 -3.01 2.03
CA LEU A 99 0.58 -1.60 1.63
C LEU A 99 0.62 -0.67 2.84
N ARG A 100 1.44 0.39 2.75
CA ARG A 100 1.55 1.48 3.71
C ARG A 100 1.31 2.79 2.97
N ILE A 101 0.17 3.41 3.25
CA ILE A 101 -0.26 4.63 2.58
C ILE A 101 -0.29 5.75 3.62
N ALA A 102 0.50 6.79 3.40
CA ALA A 102 0.40 8.03 4.14
C ALA A 102 -0.74 8.86 3.54
N VAL A 103 -1.76 9.13 4.34
CA VAL A 103 -2.91 9.96 3.95
C VAL A 103 -2.66 11.37 4.48
N GLU A 104 -2.55 12.33 3.56
CA GLU A 104 -2.45 13.74 3.93
C GLU A 104 -3.85 14.27 4.30
N PRO A 105 -3.97 15.21 5.26
CA PRO A 105 -5.24 15.85 5.53
C PRO A 105 -5.81 16.49 4.26
N VAL A 106 -7.08 16.21 3.96
CA VAL A 106 -7.75 16.79 2.79
C VAL A 106 -7.94 18.29 3.01
N ALA A 107 -7.53 19.12 2.05
CA ALA A 107 -7.72 20.56 2.16
C ALA A 107 -9.21 20.91 2.10
N ARG A 108 -9.63 21.96 2.80
CA ARG A 108 -11.04 22.41 2.79
C ARG A 108 -11.56 22.69 1.37
N ALA A 109 -10.70 23.21 0.49
CA ALA A 109 -11.04 23.45 -0.92
C ALA A 109 -11.30 22.14 -1.69
N GLU A 110 -10.53 21.08 -1.41
CA GLU A 110 -10.70 19.77 -2.02
C GLU A 110 -11.98 19.09 -1.53
N LEU A 111 -12.31 19.21 -0.23
CA LEU A 111 -13.58 18.73 0.32
C LEU A 111 -14.80 19.38 -0.36
N ILE A 112 -14.73 20.67 -0.67
CA ILE A 112 -15.78 21.40 -1.38
C ILE A 112 -15.84 20.98 -2.86
N ALA A 113 -14.70 20.61 -3.46
CA ALA A 113 -14.61 20.17 -4.85
C ALA A 113 -15.01 18.69 -5.06
N LEU A 114 -15.25 17.90 -4.01
CA LEU A 114 -15.58 16.45 -4.09
C LEU A 114 -16.79 16.11 -4.98
N GLY A 115 -17.60 17.09 -5.38
CA GLY A 115 -18.71 16.93 -6.32
C GLY A 115 -18.35 17.03 -7.81
N ARG A 116 -17.11 17.39 -8.19
CA ARG A 116 -16.69 17.53 -9.61
C ARG A 116 -15.40 16.76 -9.86
N GLY A 117 -15.48 15.61 -10.53
CA GLY A 117 -14.31 14.88 -11.03
C GLY A 117 -13.81 13.73 -10.14
N THR A 118 -14.58 13.30 -9.14
CA THR A 118 -14.28 12.07 -8.39
C THR A 118 -14.67 10.84 -9.21
N GLU A 119 -13.75 9.87 -9.30
CA GLU A 119 -14.03 8.59 -9.94
C GLU A 119 -15.14 7.85 -9.18
N THR A 120 -16.13 7.33 -9.90
CA THR A 120 -17.26 6.64 -9.26
C THR A 120 -16.83 5.27 -8.73
N THR A 121 -17.47 4.79 -7.66
CA THR A 121 -17.24 3.42 -7.15
C THR A 121 -17.50 2.36 -8.21
N ALA A 122 -18.46 2.59 -9.12
CA ALA A 122 -18.74 1.69 -10.23
C ALA A 122 -17.55 1.60 -11.22
N ALA A 123 -16.95 2.74 -11.58
CA ALA A 123 -15.76 2.78 -12.44
C ALA A 123 -14.57 2.06 -11.78
N VAL A 124 -14.34 2.28 -10.48
CA VAL A 124 -13.30 1.57 -9.73
C VAL A 124 -13.57 0.06 -9.67
N ALA A 125 -14.80 -0.35 -9.39
CA ALA A 125 -15.19 -1.75 -9.30
C ALA A 125 -14.96 -2.47 -10.64
N GLU A 126 -15.30 -1.82 -11.76
CA GLU A 126 -15.06 -2.36 -13.09
C GLU A 126 -13.57 -2.54 -13.38
N ARG A 127 -12.73 -1.53 -13.09
CA ARG A 127 -11.28 -1.64 -13.24
C ARG A 127 -10.69 -2.78 -12.39
N VAL A 128 -11.19 -2.97 -11.17
CA VAL A 128 -10.79 -4.08 -10.29
C VAL A 128 -11.23 -5.42 -10.89
N ARG A 129 -12.45 -5.52 -11.42
CA ARG A 129 -12.95 -6.75 -12.08
C ARG A 129 -12.06 -7.14 -13.25
N THR A 130 -11.76 -6.21 -14.16
CA THR A 130 -10.85 -6.45 -15.30
C THR A 130 -9.47 -6.94 -14.83
N ALA A 131 -8.90 -6.33 -13.79
CA ALA A 131 -7.63 -6.76 -13.24
C ALA A 131 -7.70 -8.19 -12.65
N ARG A 132 -8.80 -8.55 -11.98
CA ARG A 132 -9.02 -9.90 -11.46
C ARG A 132 -9.14 -10.94 -12.57
N GLU A 133 -9.80 -10.62 -13.67
CA GLU A 133 -9.92 -11.51 -14.83
C GLU A 133 -8.56 -11.77 -15.47
N ARG A 134 -7.70 -10.76 -15.60
CA ARG A 134 -6.33 -10.92 -16.07
C ARG A 134 -5.50 -11.84 -15.17
N ALA A 135 -5.61 -11.66 -13.85
CA ALA A 135 -4.95 -12.54 -12.88
C ALA A 135 -5.48 -13.98 -12.99
N ALA A 136 -6.79 -14.17 -13.06
CA ALA A 136 -7.41 -15.49 -13.18
C ALA A 136 -6.97 -16.21 -14.48
N ALA A 137 -6.93 -15.50 -15.61
CA ALA A 137 -6.44 -16.03 -16.87
C ALA A 137 -4.97 -16.45 -16.78
N ARG A 138 -4.11 -15.61 -16.18
CA ARG A 138 -2.68 -15.90 -15.98
C ARG A 138 -2.43 -17.11 -15.08
N PHE A 139 -3.28 -17.33 -14.08
CA PHE A 139 -3.14 -18.41 -13.12
C PHE A 139 -4.00 -19.64 -13.43
N ALA A 140 -4.64 -19.69 -14.61
CA ALA A 140 -5.38 -20.86 -15.07
C ALA A 140 -4.50 -22.12 -15.02
N GLY A 141 -5.05 -23.21 -14.45
CA GLY A 141 -4.31 -24.46 -14.25
C GLY A 141 -3.34 -24.46 -13.06
N THR A 142 -3.36 -23.44 -12.21
CA THR A 142 -2.59 -23.36 -10.96
C THR A 142 -3.54 -23.29 -9.76
N PRO A 143 -3.09 -23.54 -8.51
CA PRO A 143 -3.95 -23.44 -7.33
C PRO A 143 -4.20 -21.99 -6.88
N TRP A 144 -3.73 -20.99 -7.62
CA TRP A 144 -3.81 -19.57 -7.25
C TRP A 144 -4.86 -18.83 -8.07
N HIS A 145 -5.57 -17.91 -7.44
CA HIS A 145 -6.58 -17.08 -8.07
C HIS A 145 -6.21 -15.60 -8.03
N THR A 146 -5.33 -15.21 -7.10
CA THR A 146 -4.94 -13.82 -6.89
C THR A 146 -3.42 -13.67 -6.76
N ASN A 147 -2.91 -12.49 -7.11
CA ASN A 147 -1.48 -12.19 -6.97
C ASN A 147 -0.99 -12.41 -5.52
N SER A 148 -1.82 -12.17 -4.51
CA SER A 148 -1.48 -12.36 -3.09
C SER A 148 -1.22 -13.82 -2.67
N GLU A 149 -1.78 -14.79 -3.40
CA GLU A 149 -1.66 -16.21 -3.07
C GLU A 149 -0.39 -16.84 -3.65
N VAL A 150 0.19 -16.24 -4.69
CA VAL A 150 1.34 -16.78 -5.40
C VAL A 150 2.58 -16.77 -4.50
N PRO A 151 3.29 -17.89 -4.31
CA PRO A 151 4.55 -17.95 -3.58
C PRO A 151 5.60 -17.01 -4.18
N GLY A 152 6.42 -16.42 -3.32
CA GLY A 152 7.45 -15.47 -3.76
C GLY A 152 8.44 -16.04 -4.77
N HIS A 153 8.82 -17.31 -4.61
CA HIS A 153 9.75 -17.96 -5.54
C HIS A 153 9.17 -18.08 -6.95
N GLU A 154 7.88 -18.41 -7.08
CA GLU A 154 7.18 -18.47 -8.37
C GLU A 154 7.15 -17.11 -9.08
N LEU A 155 6.94 -16.02 -8.33
CA LEU A 155 6.99 -14.66 -8.88
C LEU A 155 8.40 -14.24 -9.32
N ARG A 156 9.45 -14.86 -8.77
CA ARG A 156 10.85 -14.61 -9.17
C ARG A 156 11.32 -15.48 -10.33
N THR A 157 10.68 -16.61 -10.57
CA THR A 157 11.13 -17.59 -11.59
C THR A 157 10.18 -17.69 -12.77
N ARG A 158 8.89 -17.93 -12.51
CA ARG A 158 7.89 -18.19 -13.55
C ARG A 158 7.21 -16.92 -14.05
N TRP A 159 6.89 -15.99 -13.15
CA TRP A 159 6.19 -14.74 -13.46
C TRP A 159 7.06 -13.53 -13.17
N GLN A 160 8.19 -13.47 -13.86
CA GLN A 160 9.17 -12.41 -13.70
C GLN A 160 8.64 -11.06 -14.18
N VAL A 161 9.09 -9.98 -13.55
CA VAL A 161 8.89 -8.59 -14.02
C VAL A 161 9.86 -8.26 -15.16
N HIS A 162 9.65 -7.15 -15.89
CA HIS A 162 10.54 -6.75 -16.98
C HIS A 162 12.02 -6.72 -16.56
N PRO A 163 12.96 -7.08 -17.47
CA PRO A 163 14.39 -7.01 -17.18
C PRO A 163 14.79 -5.64 -16.62
N GLY A 164 15.57 -5.63 -15.53
CA GLY A 164 16.02 -4.41 -14.85
C GLY A 164 14.96 -3.71 -13.98
N ALA A 165 13.70 -4.17 -13.97
CA ALA A 165 12.66 -3.55 -13.15
C ALA A 165 12.89 -3.71 -11.63
N LEU A 166 13.61 -4.76 -11.21
CA LEU A 166 13.92 -5.01 -9.79
C LEU A 166 15.13 -4.25 -9.26
N ALA A 167 15.90 -3.57 -10.11
CA ALA A 167 17.21 -3.05 -9.74
C ALA A 167 17.22 -2.19 -8.47
N GLN A 168 16.16 -1.40 -8.23
CA GLN A 168 16.06 -0.62 -6.98
C GLN A 168 15.70 -1.50 -5.77
N ALA A 169 14.76 -2.42 -5.93
CA ALA A 169 14.36 -3.32 -4.85
C ALA A 169 15.48 -4.29 -4.45
N GLU A 170 16.32 -4.70 -5.41
CA GLU A 170 17.53 -5.50 -5.18
C GLU A 170 18.58 -4.71 -4.40
N ARG A 171 18.86 -3.45 -4.78
CA ARG A 171 19.74 -2.57 -4.00
C ARG A 171 19.25 -2.39 -2.57
N ASP A 172 17.95 -2.18 -2.38
CA ASP A 172 17.38 -2.06 -1.04
C ASP A 172 17.52 -3.35 -0.23
N LEU A 173 17.41 -4.51 -0.88
CA LEU A 173 17.62 -5.81 -0.26
C LEU A 173 19.09 -5.97 0.19
N GLU A 174 20.04 -5.61 -0.68
CA GLU A 174 21.48 -5.64 -0.39
C GLU A 174 21.87 -4.69 0.77
N CYS A 175 21.26 -3.50 0.81
CA CYS A 175 21.50 -2.53 1.88
C CYS A 175 20.69 -2.80 3.17
N GLY A 176 19.90 -3.88 3.22
CA GLY A 176 19.08 -4.23 4.39
C GLY A 176 17.86 -3.31 4.63
N LEU A 177 17.50 -2.48 3.65
CA LEU A 177 16.30 -1.63 3.66
C LEU A 177 15.03 -2.41 3.27
N LEU A 178 15.19 -3.54 2.58
CA LEU A 178 14.12 -4.46 2.20
C LEU A 178 14.52 -5.88 2.63
N THR A 179 13.54 -6.69 3.05
CA THR A 179 13.76 -8.12 3.31
C THR A 179 13.33 -8.95 2.11
N ALA A 180 13.77 -10.22 2.02
CA ALA A 180 13.30 -11.12 0.95
C ALA A 180 11.76 -11.26 0.94
N ARG A 181 11.14 -11.36 2.12
CA ARG A 181 9.67 -11.32 2.25
C ARG A 181 9.08 -9.98 1.82
N GLY A 182 9.79 -8.87 2.07
CA GLY A 182 9.43 -7.56 1.56
C GLY A 182 9.41 -7.51 0.04
N LEU A 183 10.44 -8.05 -0.62
CA LEU A 183 10.52 -8.18 -2.07
C LEU A 183 9.36 -9.01 -2.64
N ASP A 184 9.00 -10.11 -1.99
CA ASP A 184 7.82 -10.91 -2.38
C ASP A 184 6.55 -10.07 -2.37
N ARG A 185 6.35 -9.23 -1.35
CA ARG A 185 5.17 -8.36 -1.28
C ARG A 185 5.20 -7.29 -2.37
N VAL A 186 6.36 -6.70 -2.64
CA VAL A 186 6.54 -5.75 -3.75
C VAL A 186 6.15 -6.39 -5.07
N LEU A 187 6.59 -7.62 -5.36
CA LEU A 187 6.23 -8.33 -6.58
C LEU A 187 4.72 -8.56 -6.70
N ARG A 188 4.05 -8.99 -5.63
CA ARG A 188 2.59 -9.21 -5.61
C ARG A 188 1.81 -7.92 -5.91
N VAL A 189 2.25 -6.81 -5.33
CA VAL A 189 1.65 -5.48 -5.54
C VAL A 189 1.94 -4.98 -6.96
N ALA A 190 3.17 -5.15 -7.47
CA ALA A 190 3.54 -4.76 -8.83
C ALA A 190 2.75 -5.53 -9.90
N TRP A 191 2.48 -6.82 -9.69
CA TRP A 191 1.58 -7.60 -10.53
C TRP A 191 0.16 -7.04 -10.52
N THR A 192 -0.35 -6.67 -9.34
CA THR A 192 -1.67 -6.05 -9.23
C THR A 192 -1.73 -4.68 -9.92
N ALA A 193 -0.67 -3.88 -9.81
CA ALA A 193 -0.55 -2.61 -10.53
C ALA A 193 -0.54 -2.80 -12.06
N ALA A 194 0.19 -3.81 -12.54
CA ALA A 194 0.22 -4.15 -13.96
C ALA A 194 -1.15 -4.61 -14.47
N ASP A 195 -1.87 -5.41 -13.70
CA ASP A 195 -3.22 -5.85 -14.05
C ASP A 195 -4.20 -4.68 -14.14
N LEU A 196 -4.15 -3.76 -13.17
CA LEU A 196 -4.97 -2.54 -13.16
C LEU A 196 -4.65 -1.62 -14.35
N ALA A 197 -3.40 -1.64 -14.83
CA ALA A 197 -2.96 -0.89 -16.01
C ALA A 197 -3.13 -1.65 -17.33
N GLY A 198 -3.68 -2.86 -17.31
CA GLY A 198 -3.87 -3.68 -18.52
C GLY A 198 -2.57 -4.19 -19.15
N ARG A 199 -1.47 -4.26 -18.38
CA ARG A 199 -0.15 -4.72 -18.85
C ARG A 199 0.06 -6.20 -18.57
N ASP A 200 0.76 -6.90 -19.46
CA ASP A 200 0.96 -8.35 -19.35
C ASP A 200 2.09 -8.72 -18.38
N ARG A 201 2.97 -7.75 -18.08
CA ARG A 201 4.13 -7.91 -17.21
C ARG A 201 4.41 -6.60 -16.45
N PRO A 202 4.80 -6.65 -15.16
CA PRO A 202 5.14 -5.45 -14.42
C PRO A 202 6.41 -4.80 -14.96
N THR A 203 6.34 -3.49 -15.13
CA THR A 203 7.41 -2.61 -15.56
C THR A 203 8.21 -2.11 -14.35
N LYS A 204 9.29 -1.37 -14.62
CA LYS A 204 10.05 -0.65 -13.58
C LYS A 204 9.17 0.30 -12.77
N GLU A 205 8.21 0.96 -13.41
CA GLU A 205 7.32 1.93 -12.77
C GLU A 205 6.39 1.24 -11.76
N ASP A 206 5.83 0.07 -12.10
CA ASP A 206 5.01 -0.71 -11.17
C ASP A 206 5.78 -1.19 -9.97
N VAL A 207 6.99 -1.69 -10.19
CA VAL A 207 7.84 -2.21 -9.12
C VAL A 207 8.25 -1.08 -8.18
N ASN A 208 8.64 0.07 -8.73
CA ASN A 208 8.97 1.24 -7.91
C ASN A 208 7.76 1.75 -7.13
N TRP A 209 6.59 1.85 -7.77
CA TRP A 209 5.37 2.26 -7.09
C TRP A 209 4.96 1.27 -5.99
N ALA A 210 5.04 -0.04 -6.25
CA ALA A 210 4.81 -1.08 -5.27
C ALA A 210 5.83 -1.02 -4.10
N LEU A 211 7.09 -0.70 -4.39
CA LEU A 211 8.15 -0.52 -3.39
C LEU A 211 7.89 0.70 -2.49
N GLU A 212 7.45 1.81 -3.06
CA GLU A 212 7.00 2.99 -2.30
C GLU A 212 5.82 2.65 -1.40
N LEU A 213 4.78 2.00 -1.94
CA LEU A 213 3.63 1.55 -1.16
C LEU A 213 4.03 0.58 -0.05
N ARG A 214 4.97 -0.34 -0.29
CA ARG A 214 5.41 -1.30 0.74
C ARG A 214 6.21 -0.61 1.84
N THR A 215 7.11 0.29 1.48
CA THR A 215 8.01 0.95 2.44
C THR A 215 7.34 2.11 3.15
N GLY A 216 6.31 2.71 2.55
CA GLY A 216 5.69 3.96 3.00
C GLY A 216 6.60 5.18 2.80
N VAL A 217 7.68 5.02 2.04
CA VAL A 217 8.66 6.08 1.76
C VAL A 217 8.45 6.51 0.32
N ARG A 218 8.00 7.75 0.12
CA ARG A 218 7.95 8.35 -1.22
C ARG A 218 9.36 8.53 -1.73
N ARG A 219 9.64 8.04 -2.92
CA ARG A 219 10.91 8.24 -3.64
C ARG A 219 10.57 9.21 -4.77
N GLY A 220 11.16 10.39 -4.81
CA GLY A 220 10.83 11.35 -5.89
C GLY A 220 11.16 10.75 -7.27
N ALA A 221 10.40 10.95 -8.35
CA ALA A 221 9.01 11.34 -8.54
C ALA A 221 8.47 10.51 -9.72
N LEU A 222 7.27 9.95 -9.62
CA LEU A 222 6.47 9.62 -10.80
C LEU A 222 5.63 10.85 -11.15
N THR A 223 6.12 11.67 -12.08
CA THR A 223 5.27 12.59 -12.84
C THR A 223 4.41 11.73 -13.77
N THR A 224 3.24 11.29 -13.30
CA THR A 224 2.18 10.89 -14.21
C THR A 224 1.59 12.17 -14.82
N ALA A 225 2.05 12.49 -16.02
CA ALA A 225 1.38 13.46 -16.87
C ALA A 225 0.01 12.90 -17.28
N ALA A 226 -1.06 13.47 -16.73
CA ALA A 226 -2.40 13.40 -17.31
C ALA A 226 -3.20 14.67 -16.95
N GLY A 227 -3.30 15.59 -17.92
CA GLY A 227 -4.24 16.73 -18.02
C GLY A 227 -4.08 17.84 -16.98
N GLY A 228 -3.69 19.09 -17.29
CA GLY A 228 -4.10 19.91 -18.42
C GLY A 228 -4.82 21.15 -17.88
N GLY A 229 -4.08 22.24 -17.64
CA GLY A 229 -4.63 23.51 -17.16
C GLY A 229 -3.58 24.61 -17.21
N LYS A 230 -3.47 25.27 -18.36
CA LYS A 230 -2.57 26.40 -18.59
C LYS A 230 -2.95 27.56 -17.66
N HIS A 231 -1.99 28.05 -16.88
CA HIS A 231 -1.93 29.46 -16.53
C HIS A 231 -0.58 30.02 -16.99
N GLN A 232 -0.66 30.82 -18.05
CA GLN A 232 0.39 31.74 -18.47
C GLN A 232 0.68 32.70 -17.33
N GLU A 233 1.88 32.63 -16.78
CA GLU A 233 2.43 33.73 -15.99
C GLU A 233 3.29 34.57 -16.91
N THR A 234 2.82 35.79 -17.16
CA THR A 234 3.47 36.83 -17.94
C THR A 234 4.80 37.19 -17.31
N ALA A 235 5.89 36.88 -18.02
CA ALA A 235 7.24 37.31 -17.66
C ALA A 235 7.38 38.83 -17.85
N THR A 236 7.43 39.58 -16.75
CA THR A 236 8.01 40.94 -16.74
C THR A 236 9.53 40.83 -16.80
N ALA A 237 10.07 40.97 -18.00
CA ALA A 237 11.50 41.13 -18.23
C ALA A 237 11.96 42.51 -17.71
N ARG A 238 12.86 42.52 -16.72
CA ARG A 238 13.75 43.66 -16.48
C ARG A 238 15.11 43.33 -17.08
N SER A 239 15.41 43.99 -18.20
CA SER A 239 16.70 43.95 -18.87
C SER A 239 17.70 44.87 -18.14
N PRO A 240 19.01 44.53 -18.08
CA PRO A 240 20.04 45.42 -17.60
C PRO A 240 20.61 46.26 -18.76
N HIS A 241 20.75 47.58 -18.60
CA HIS A 241 21.63 48.35 -19.47
C HIS A 241 22.44 49.38 -18.68
N LYS A 242 23.75 49.30 -18.91
CA LYS A 242 24.84 50.13 -18.41
C LYS A 242 25.03 51.38 -19.30
N GLN A 243 25.73 52.36 -18.71
CA GLN A 243 26.59 53.41 -19.28
C GLN A 243 25.99 54.78 -19.64
N GLY A 244 26.71 55.83 -19.19
CA GLY A 244 26.67 57.17 -19.79
C GLY A 244 26.95 58.32 -18.81
N GLN A 245 28.22 58.51 -18.45
CA GLN A 245 28.76 59.81 -17.97
C GLN A 245 28.63 60.88 -19.07
N PRO A 246 28.71 62.17 -18.72
CA PRO A 246 30.02 62.85 -18.64
C PRO A 246 30.40 63.30 -17.24
#